data_AF-A0A537FM67-F1
#
_entry.id   AF-A0A537FM67-F1
#
_cell.length_a   1.000
_cell.length_b   1.000
_cell.length_c   1.000
_cell.angle_alpha   90.00
_cell.angle_beta   90.00
_cell.angle_gamma   90.00
#
_symmetry.space_group_name_H-M   'P 1'
#
loop_
_entity.id
_entity.type
_entity.pdbx_description
1 polymer ?
#
loop_
_entity_poly.entity_id
_entity_poly.type
_entity_poly.pdbx_seq_one_letter_code
_entity_poly.pdbx_strand_id
1 'polypeptide(L)'
;MRLRLPFRFGVVTLTSAPQAFVRARIALEDGKEDEGAAAEMLVPKWFDKDPALSNEQNIDQLRASLALARDAYLAAGDNTAFGHWIDNYGPQIALGAAQGMNSLTACFGPALIDRALLDALCRALGVSFYEAVRSNLPGISAPGWQADLAGFDMDEFLSQLSPATQIAARHTVGLLDPVTPADKKVNDGLPETLGEVVARYGHRWFKLK
;
A
#
# COMPACT_ATOMS: atom_id res chain seq x y z
N MET A 1 16.22 1.89 -1.61
CA MET A 1 16.46 0.46 -1.82
C MET A 1 17.03 0.25 -3.22
N ARG A 2 18.04 -0.62 -3.38
CA ARG A 2 18.56 -1.02 -4.69
C ARG A 2 17.99 -2.38 -5.04
N LEU A 3 17.46 -2.54 -6.26
CA LEU A 3 16.97 -3.82 -6.73
C LEU A 3 18.16 -4.72 -7.07
N ARG A 4 18.00 -6.02 -6.79
CA ARG A 4 18.99 -7.04 -7.12
C ARG A 4 19.16 -7.19 -8.64
N LEU A 5 18.03 -7.24 -9.35
CA LEU A 5 17.96 -7.24 -10.81
C LEU A 5 17.14 -6.03 -11.28
N PRO A 6 17.50 -5.38 -12.41
CA PRO A 6 16.66 -4.35 -13.00
C PRO A 6 15.28 -4.90 -13.35
N PHE A 7 14.22 -4.22 -12.92
CA PHE A 7 12.85 -4.63 -13.17
C PHE A 7 12.17 -3.67 -14.15
N ARG A 8 11.82 -4.14 -15.35
CA ARG A 8 11.15 -3.31 -16.36
C ARG A 8 9.65 -3.58 -16.41
N PHE A 9 8.88 -2.49 -16.35
CA PHE A 9 7.44 -2.50 -16.55
C PHE A 9 7.03 -1.27 -17.35
N GLY A 10 6.24 -1.50 -18.41
CA GLY A 10 5.89 -0.43 -19.35
C GLY A 10 7.14 0.28 -19.89
N VAL A 11 7.20 1.59 -19.69
CA VAL A 11 8.27 2.45 -20.22
C VAL A 11 9.45 2.67 -19.27
N VAL A 12 9.43 2.09 -18.06
CA VAL A 12 10.48 2.30 -17.05
C VAL A 12 11.22 1.01 -16.73
N THR A 13 12.55 1.12 -16.58
CA THR A 13 13.40 0.09 -15.98
C THR A 13 13.86 0.58 -14.61
N LEU A 14 13.42 -0.09 -13.55
CA LEU A 14 13.73 0.26 -12.17
C LEU A 14 14.97 -0.51 -11.70
N THR A 15 16.01 0.21 -11.27
CA THR A 15 17.23 -0.38 -10.67
C THR A 15 17.36 -0.02 -9.19
N SER A 16 16.69 1.05 -8.77
CA SER A 16 16.54 1.47 -7.38
C SER A 16 15.25 2.30 -7.24
N ALA A 17 14.72 2.35 -6.02
CA ALA A 17 13.65 3.26 -5.63
C ALA A 17 13.83 3.67 -4.16
N PRO A 18 13.50 4.92 -3.79
CA PRO A 18 13.31 5.27 -2.40
C PRO A 18 12.18 4.44 -1.78
N GLN A 19 12.23 4.28 -0.46
CA GLN A 19 11.17 3.63 0.31
C GLN A 19 10.77 4.55 1.45
N ALA A 20 9.48 4.79 1.61
CA ALA A 20 8.93 5.48 2.77
C ALA A 20 8.61 4.44 3.84
N PHE A 21 8.87 4.81 5.08
CA PHE A 21 8.49 4.06 6.27
C PHE A 21 7.63 4.99 7.12
N VAL A 22 6.47 4.51 7.54
CA VAL A 22 5.62 5.18 8.51
C VAL A 22 5.61 4.35 9.78
N ARG A 23 5.77 5.04 10.91
CA ARG A 23 5.45 4.54 12.24
C ARG A 23 4.38 5.47 12.81
N ALA A 24 3.27 4.91 13.23
CA ALA A 24 2.14 5.66 13.74
C ALA A 24 1.85 5.18 15.16
N ARG A 25 1.87 6.11 16.11
CA ARG A 25 1.43 5.86 17.48
C ARG A 25 -0.02 6.29 17.61
N ILE A 26 -0.82 5.44 18.25
CA ILE A 26 -2.21 5.74 18.58
C ILE A 26 -2.41 5.65 20.09
N ALA A 27 -3.46 6.31 20.57
CA ALA A 27 -4.02 6.09 21.90
C ALA A 27 -5.47 5.64 21.74
N LEU A 28 -5.89 4.63 22.50
CA LEU A 28 -7.28 4.19 22.58
C LEU A 28 -8.01 4.97 23.68
N GLU A 29 -9.34 4.91 23.69
CA GLU A 29 -10.19 5.60 24.68
C GLU A 29 -9.87 5.21 26.14
N ASP A 30 -9.39 3.98 26.37
CA ASP A 30 -8.98 3.49 27.69
C ASP A 30 -7.57 3.97 28.11
N GLY A 31 -6.92 4.79 27.27
CA GLY A 31 -5.57 5.31 27.47
C GLY A 31 -4.45 4.38 27.06
N LYS A 32 -4.75 3.19 26.49
CA LYS A 32 -3.72 2.29 25.96
C LYS A 32 -3.09 2.89 24.71
N GLU A 33 -1.75 2.89 24.67
CA GLU A 33 -0.98 3.29 23.50
C GLU A 33 -0.29 2.10 22.83
N ASP A 34 -0.19 2.15 21.51
CA ASP A 34 0.64 1.22 20.72
C ASP A 34 1.17 1.91 19.45
N GLU A 35 2.15 1.29 18.80
CA GLU A 35 2.79 1.77 17.57
C GLU A 35 2.69 0.71 16.48
N GLY A 36 2.16 1.11 15.33
CA GLY A 36 2.11 0.31 14.12
C GLY A 36 3.07 0.83 13.06
N ALA A 37 3.36 0.00 12.06
CA ALA A 37 4.30 0.34 11.00
C ALA A 37 3.83 -0.11 9.62
N ALA A 38 4.19 0.68 8.62
CA ALA A 38 4.02 0.34 7.21
C ALA A 38 5.18 0.88 6.38
N ALA A 39 5.40 0.28 5.21
CA ALA A 39 6.40 0.76 4.27
C ALA A 39 5.92 0.62 2.83
N GLU A 40 6.37 1.53 1.97
CA GLU A 40 6.04 1.51 0.53
C GLU A 40 7.16 2.09 -0.31
N MET A 41 7.36 1.54 -1.51
CA MET A 41 8.32 2.09 -2.46
C MET A 41 7.74 3.31 -3.19
N LEU A 42 8.58 4.32 -3.41
CA LEU A 42 8.23 5.50 -4.20
C LEU A 42 8.59 5.20 -5.65
N VAL A 43 7.72 4.43 -6.32
CA VAL A 43 7.96 3.94 -7.67
C VAL A 43 7.54 4.99 -8.70
N PRO A 44 8.47 5.52 -9.52
CA PRO A 44 8.13 6.48 -10.57
C PRO A 44 7.30 5.83 -11.69
N LYS A 45 6.50 6.63 -12.39
CA LYS A 45 5.65 6.19 -13.52
C LYS A 45 4.65 5.09 -13.21
N TRP A 46 4.32 4.89 -11.93
CA TRP A 46 3.26 3.99 -11.50
C TRP A 46 1.95 4.73 -11.21
N PHE A 47 2.01 5.73 -10.34
CA PHE A 47 0.86 6.54 -9.89
C PHE A 47 0.51 7.66 -10.87
N ASP A 48 1.54 8.25 -11.50
CA ASP A 48 1.40 9.28 -12.51
C ASP A 48 2.28 8.93 -13.70
N LYS A 49 1.65 8.78 -14.87
CA LYS A 49 2.29 8.31 -16.10
C LYS A 49 2.55 9.45 -17.09
N ASP A 50 2.32 10.71 -16.69
CA ASP A 50 2.59 11.85 -17.55
C ASP A 50 4.04 11.81 -18.06
N PRO A 51 4.28 11.75 -19.39
CA PRO A 51 5.61 11.75 -19.96
C PRO A 51 6.37 13.07 -19.73
N ALA A 52 5.69 14.16 -19.40
CA ALA A 52 6.31 15.45 -19.11
C ALA A 52 6.98 15.50 -17.73
N LEU A 53 6.61 14.62 -16.80
CA LEU A 53 7.22 14.54 -15.48
C LEU A 53 8.52 13.73 -15.51
N SER A 54 9.53 14.11 -14.74
CA SER A 54 10.70 13.26 -14.48
C SER A 54 10.36 12.17 -13.45
N ASN A 55 11.28 11.21 -13.26
CA ASN A 55 11.13 10.21 -12.21
C ASN A 55 11.23 10.85 -10.82
N GLU A 56 12.13 11.83 -10.65
CA GLU A 56 12.32 12.59 -9.43
C GLU A 56 11.05 13.37 -9.07
N GLN A 57 10.43 14.03 -10.05
CA GLN A 57 9.16 14.73 -9.85
C GLN A 57 8.04 13.78 -9.41
N ASN A 58 7.95 12.57 -9.97
CA ASN A 58 6.98 11.58 -9.48
C ASN A 58 7.25 11.16 -8.04
N ILE A 59 8.51 10.94 -7.68
CA ILE A 59 8.89 10.60 -6.30
C ILE A 59 8.52 11.76 -5.36
N ASP A 60 8.75 13.00 -5.77
CA ASP A 60 8.42 14.19 -4.98
C ASP A 60 6.91 14.36 -4.81
N GLN A 61 6.10 14.04 -5.82
CA GLN A 61 4.63 14.00 -5.66
C GLN A 61 4.20 13.00 -4.58
N LEU A 62 4.82 11.81 -4.51
CA LEU A 62 4.49 10.81 -3.49
C LEU A 62 4.93 11.27 -2.08
N ARG A 63 6.08 11.95 -1.97
CA ARG A 63 6.51 12.56 -0.70
C ARG A 63 5.55 13.65 -0.25
N ALA A 64 5.12 14.51 -1.16
CA ALA A 64 4.19 15.60 -0.88
C ALA A 64 2.80 15.06 -0.48
N SER A 65 2.29 14.03 -1.17
CA SER A 65 1.07 13.32 -0.77
C SER A 65 1.15 12.79 0.66
N LEU A 66 2.28 12.16 1.03
CA LEU A 66 2.50 11.66 2.39
C LEU A 66 2.59 12.79 3.42
N ALA A 67 3.25 13.90 3.10
CA ALA A 67 3.32 15.06 3.99
C ALA A 67 1.94 15.68 4.25
N LEU A 68 1.14 15.87 3.20
CA LEU A 68 -0.24 16.36 3.31
C LEU A 68 -1.10 15.45 4.19
N ALA A 69 -1.02 14.13 3.98
CA ALA A 69 -1.77 13.17 4.76
C ALA A 69 -1.33 13.18 6.24
N ARG A 70 -0.03 13.21 6.52
CA ARG A 70 0.49 13.34 7.89
C ARG A 70 -0.10 14.56 8.59
N ASP A 71 -0.06 15.72 7.93
CA ASP A 71 -0.52 16.97 8.53
C ASP A 71 -2.02 16.94 8.80
N ALA A 72 -2.82 16.39 7.87
CA ALA A 72 -4.25 16.22 8.05
C ALA A 72 -4.59 15.26 9.21
N TYR A 73 -3.86 14.16 9.35
CA TYR A 73 -4.12 13.15 10.38
C TYR A 73 -3.69 13.62 11.77
N LEU A 74 -2.59 14.38 11.87
CA LEU A 74 -2.17 14.99 13.15
C LEU A 74 -3.06 16.15 13.58
N ALA A 75 -3.73 16.81 12.63
CA ALA A 75 -4.71 17.87 12.92
C ALA A 75 -6.11 17.32 13.23
N ALA A 76 -6.38 16.05 12.89
CA ALA A 76 -7.63 15.39 13.23
C ALA A 76 -7.71 15.13 14.74
N GLY A 77 -8.91 15.19 15.29
CA GLY A 77 -9.19 14.71 16.64
C GLY A 77 -9.40 13.20 16.67
N ASP A 78 -9.89 12.71 17.81
CA ASP A 78 -10.18 11.29 18.02
C ASP A 78 -11.15 10.75 16.95
N ASN A 79 -10.81 9.60 16.37
CA ASN A 79 -11.64 8.94 15.38
C ASN A 79 -11.32 7.44 15.31
N THR A 80 -12.15 6.70 14.59
CA THR A 80 -11.84 5.31 14.20
C THR A 80 -10.75 5.31 13.11
N ALA A 81 -10.07 4.17 12.94
CA ALA A 81 -9.03 4.04 11.92
C ALA A 81 -9.58 4.32 10.50
N PHE A 82 -10.78 3.83 10.19
CA PHE A 82 -11.46 4.12 8.92
C PHE A 82 -12.05 5.53 8.88
N GLY A 83 -12.48 6.06 10.02
CA GLY A 83 -12.97 7.43 10.18
C GLY A 83 -11.93 8.47 9.77
N HIS A 84 -10.68 8.31 10.20
CA HIS A 84 -9.58 9.16 9.74
C HIS A 84 -9.43 9.16 8.21
N TRP A 85 -9.58 8.00 7.57
CA TRP A 85 -9.54 7.90 6.11
C TRP A 85 -10.74 8.58 5.45
N ILE A 86 -11.97 8.24 5.86
CA ILE A 86 -13.19 8.68 5.17
C ILE A 86 -13.37 10.20 5.24
N ASP A 87 -13.03 10.81 6.38
CA ASP A 87 -13.12 12.26 6.58
C ASP A 87 -12.07 13.02 5.77
N ASN A 88 -10.91 12.40 5.52
CA ASN A 88 -9.80 13.02 4.79
C ASN A 88 -9.77 12.66 3.29
N TYR A 89 -10.55 11.70 2.81
CA TYR A 89 -10.47 11.22 1.42
C TYR A 89 -10.71 12.33 0.39
N GLY A 90 -11.83 13.04 0.50
CA GLY A 90 -12.16 14.18 -0.37
C GLY A 90 -11.16 15.34 -0.23
N PRO A 91 -10.93 15.86 1.00
CA PRO A 91 -9.96 16.93 1.25
C PRO A 91 -8.55 16.63 0.75
N GLN A 92 -8.04 15.41 0.96
CA GLN A 92 -6.71 15.00 0.49
C GLN A 92 -6.61 15.07 -1.04
N ILE A 93 -7.63 14.58 -1.75
CA ILE A 93 -7.66 14.66 -3.22
C ILE A 93 -7.68 16.11 -3.68
N ALA A 94 -8.47 16.97 -3.03
CA ALA A 94 -8.54 18.39 -3.36
C ALA A 94 -7.19 19.10 -3.12
N LEU A 95 -6.52 18.83 -1.99
CA LEU A 95 -5.20 19.37 -1.68
C LEU A 95 -4.13 18.87 -2.66
N GLY A 96 -4.16 17.59 -3.02
CA GLY A 96 -3.28 17.01 -4.03
C GLY A 96 -3.49 17.65 -5.40
N ALA A 97 -4.74 17.85 -5.83
CA ALA A 97 -5.07 18.50 -7.08
C ALA A 97 -4.58 19.96 -7.13
N ALA A 98 -4.66 20.70 -6.01
CA ALA A 98 -4.10 22.04 -5.89
C ALA A 98 -2.57 22.07 -6.06
N GLN A 99 -1.88 20.94 -5.85
CA GLN A 99 -0.46 20.75 -6.10
C GLN A 99 -0.15 20.02 -7.42
N GLY A 100 -1.13 19.88 -8.31
CA GLY A 100 -0.96 19.22 -9.61
C GLY A 100 -0.84 17.70 -9.55
N MET A 101 -1.27 17.06 -8.47
CA MET A 101 -1.33 15.60 -8.38
C MET A 101 -2.66 15.07 -8.92
N ASN A 102 -2.63 13.93 -9.60
CA ASN A 102 -3.84 13.16 -9.83
C ASN A 102 -4.33 12.48 -8.53
N SER A 103 -5.60 12.04 -8.49
CA SER A 103 -6.20 11.46 -7.29
C SER A 103 -5.48 10.21 -6.77
N LEU A 104 -4.93 9.38 -7.68
CA LEU A 104 -4.22 8.15 -7.31
C LEU A 104 -2.91 8.49 -6.58
N THR A 105 -2.16 9.48 -7.07
CA THR A 105 -0.97 10.02 -6.43
C THR A 105 -1.31 10.69 -5.10
N ALA A 106 -2.39 11.48 -5.05
CA ALA A 106 -2.84 12.15 -3.82
C ALA A 106 -3.19 11.15 -2.71
N CYS A 107 -3.74 9.98 -3.06
CA CYS A 107 -4.10 8.92 -2.12
C CYS A 107 -2.94 8.01 -1.68
N PHE A 108 -1.71 8.22 -2.17
CA PHE A 108 -0.54 7.45 -1.73
C PHE A 108 -0.28 7.61 -0.21
N GLY A 109 -0.30 8.85 0.26
CA GLY A 109 -0.05 9.22 1.66
C GLY A 109 -1.00 8.55 2.64
N PRO A 110 -2.33 8.75 2.52
CA PRO A 110 -3.31 8.10 3.39
C PRO A 110 -3.16 6.59 3.38
N ALA A 111 -3.09 5.95 2.19
CA ALA A 111 -2.97 4.49 2.10
C ALA A 111 -1.73 3.91 2.81
N LEU A 112 -0.64 4.68 2.94
CA LEU A 112 0.51 4.27 3.73
C LEU A 112 0.29 4.49 5.24
N ILE A 113 -0.29 5.62 5.64
CA ILE A 113 -0.58 5.94 7.04
C ILE A 113 -1.65 5.00 7.60
N ASP A 114 -2.74 4.77 6.87
CA ASP A 114 -3.86 3.90 7.27
C ASP A 114 -3.42 2.48 7.56
N ARG A 115 -2.48 1.93 6.79
CA ARG A 115 -1.89 0.62 7.08
C ARG A 115 -1.13 0.60 8.40
N ALA A 116 -0.40 1.67 8.72
CA ALA A 116 0.31 1.78 9.99
C ALA A 116 -0.67 1.98 11.16
N LEU A 117 -1.74 2.76 10.99
CA LEU A 117 -2.78 2.93 12.01
C LEU A 117 -3.53 1.64 12.28
N LEU A 118 -3.86 0.88 11.23
CA LEU A 118 -4.53 -0.40 11.38
C LEU A 118 -3.64 -1.45 12.05
N ASP A 119 -2.35 -1.49 11.71
CA ASP A 119 -1.37 -2.32 12.42
C ASP A 119 -1.29 -1.93 13.91
N ALA A 120 -1.24 -0.62 14.22
CA ALA A 120 -1.22 -0.11 15.59
C ALA A 120 -2.48 -0.53 16.37
N LEU A 121 -3.66 -0.41 15.74
CA LEU A 121 -4.94 -0.80 16.33
C LEU A 121 -4.98 -2.31 16.64
N CYS A 122 -4.56 -3.15 15.70
CA CYS A 122 -4.52 -4.60 15.90
C CYS A 122 -3.58 -4.98 17.07
N ARG A 123 -2.41 -4.35 17.14
CA ARG A 123 -1.43 -4.55 18.23
C ARG A 123 -1.99 -4.09 19.57
N ALA A 124 -2.56 -2.88 19.61
CA ALA A 124 -3.17 -2.31 20.81
C ALA A 124 -4.30 -3.20 21.33
N LEU A 125 -5.07 -3.84 20.47
CA LEU A 125 -6.16 -4.74 20.89
C LEU A 125 -5.70 -6.20 21.07
N GLY A 126 -4.47 -6.55 20.70
CA GLY A 126 -3.96 -7.92 20.78
C GLY A 126 -4.67 -8.90 19.85
N VAL A 127 -5.16 -8.42 18.70
CA VAL A 127 -5.94 -9.20 17.73
C VAL A 127 -5.24 -9.30 16.39
N SER A 128 -5.57 -10.33 15.62
CA SER A 128 -5.16 -10.43 14.23
C SER A 128 -5.91 -9.43 13.34
N PHE A 129 -5.33 -9.11 12.17
CA PHE A 129 -6.03 -8.33 11.14
C PHE A 129 -7.40 -8.92 10.78
N TYR A 130 -7.51 -10.25 10.72
CA TYR A 130 -8.77 -10.91 10.39
C TYR A 130 -9.84 -10.70 11.44
N GLU A 131 -9.49 -10.82 12.72
CA GLU A 131 -10.41 -10.52 13.81
C GLU A 131 -10.79 -9.04 13.81
N ALA A 132 -9.85 -8.13 13.58
CA ALA A 132 -10.13 -6.70 13.50
C ALA A 132 -11.14 -6.38 12.39
N VAL A 133 -10.97 -6.95 11.19
CA VAL A 133 -11.91 -6.74 10.08
C VAL A 133 -13.27 -7.38 10.37
N ARG A 134 -13.31 -8.63 10.85
CA ARG A 134 -14.58 -9.35 11.11
C ARG A 134 -15.43 -8.69 12.20
N SER A 135 -14.78 -8.13 13.21
CA SER A 135 -15.45 -7.41 14.31
C SER A 135 -15.59 -5.91 14.02
N ASN A 136 -15.28 -5.47 12.79
CA ASN A 136 -15.29 -4.09 12.33
C ASN A 136 -14.61 -3.08 13.28
N LEU A 137 -13.52 -3.49 13.94
CA LEU A 137 -12.76 -2.63 14.84
C LEU A 137 -12.24 -1.34 14.18
N PRO A 138 -11.90 -1.32 12.88
CA PRO A 138 -11.52 -0.08 12.21
C PRO A 138 -12.68 0.90 12.01
N GLY A 139 -13.93 0.51 12.21
CA GLY A 139 -15.10 1.36 11.97
C GLY A 139 -15.45 1.54 10.48
N ILE A 140 -15.27 0.50 9.68
CA ILE A 140 -15.59 0.51 8.25
C ILE A 140 -17.09 0.73 8.09
N SER A 141 -17.45 1.74 7.32
CA SER A 141 -18.85 2.06 7.01
C SER A 141 -19.02 2.35 5.53
N ALA A 142 -20.25 2.15 5.03
CA ALA A 142 -20.60 2.55 3.68
C ALA A 142 -20.58 4.08 3.58
N PRO A 143 -19.76 4.66 2.66
CA PRO A 143 -19.74 6.11 2.51
C PRO A 143 -21.08 6.62 1.99
N GLY A 144 -21.61 7.68 2.63
CA GLY A 144 -22.93 8.23 2.30
C GLY A 144 -23.06 8.82 0.88
N TRP A 145 -21.94 8.98 0.16
CA TRP A 145 -21.93 9.43 -1.24
C TRP A 145 -22.02 8.29 -2.27
N GLN A 146 -22.03 7.02 -1.85
CA GLN A 146 -22.22 5.86 -2.73
C GLN A 146 -23.64 5.31 -2.59
N ALA A 147 -24.52 5.70 -3.52
CA ALA A 147 -25.93 5.37 -3.46
C ALA A 147 -26.22 3.86 -3.51
N ASP A 148 -25.37 3.07 -4.16
CA ASP A 148 -25.46 1.61 -4.25
C ASP A 148 -25.08 0.89 -2.94
N LEU A 149 -24.43 1.58 -2.01
CA LEU A 149 -24.13 1.08 -0.66
C LEU A 149 -25.05 1.68 0.42
N ALA A 150 -26.07 2.46 0.03
CA ALA A 150 -26.99 3.06 0.98
C ALA A 150 -27.74 1.99 1.79
N GLY A 151 -27.60 2.03 3.12
CA GLY A 151 -28.20 1.04 4.03
C GLY A 151 -27.54 -0.34 3.99
N PHE A 152 -26.37 -0.49 3.35
CA PHE A 152 -25.62 -1.75 3.38
C PHE A 152 -25.14 -2.05 4.79
N ASP A 153 -25.49 -3.23 5.31
CA ASP A 153 -25.06 -3.69 6.62
C ASP A 153 -23.61 -4.19 6.54
N MET A 154 -22.68 -3.26 6.80
CA MET A 154 -21.25 -3.55 6.76
C MET A 154 -20.84 -4.49 7.89
N ASP A 155 -21.45 -4.38 9.07
CA ASP A 155 -21.13 -5.23 10.22
C ASP A 155 -21.55 -6.68 9.95
N GLU A 156 -22.77 -6.89 9.44
CA GLU A 156 -23.23 -8.22 9.03
C GLU A 156 -22.30 -8.81 7.97
N PHE A 157 -21.99 -8.06 6.91
CA PHE A 157 -21.13 -8.53 5.83
C PHE A 157 -19.73 -8.92 6.34
N LEU A 158 -19.09 -8.07 7.14
CA LEU A 158 -17.74 -8.31 7.65
C LEU A 158 -17.70 -9.50 8.62
N SER A 159 -18.72 -9.67 9.47
CA SER A 159 -18.80 -10.77 10.44
C SER A 159 -18.82 -12.16 9.78
N GLN A 160 -19.39 -12.23 8.57
CA GLN A 160 -19.52 -13.45 7.76
C GLN A 160 -18.21 -13.85 7.06
N LEU A 161 -17.21 -12.96 6.99
CA LEU A 161 -15.94 -13.27 6.34
C LEU A 161 -15.19 -14.39 7.07
N SER A 162 -14.63 -15.32 6.30
CA SER A 162 -13.78 -16.39 6.83
C SER A 162 -12.37 -16.26 6.25
N PRO A 163 -11.32 -16.23 7.10
CA PRO A 163 -9.95 -16.10 6.62
C PRO A 163 -9.56 -17.32 5.79
N ALA A 164 -8.92 -17.08 4.64
CA ALA A 164 -8.31 -18.16 3.88
C ALA A 164 -7.10 -18.72 4.65
N THR A 165 -7.00 -20.04 4.72
CA THR A 165 -5.85 -20.71 5.35
C THR A 165 -4.61 -20.73 4.46
N GLN A 166 -4.76 -20.36 3.19
CA GLN A 166 -3.71 -20.35 2.18
C GLN A 166 -3.88 -19.18 1.22
N ILE A 167 -2.77 -18.56 0.82
CA ILE A 167 -2.72 -17.56 -0.24
C ILE A 167 -1.64 -17.92 -1.25
N ALA A 168 -1.96 -17.78 -2.53
CA ALA A 168 -1.00 -18.00 -3.59
C ALA A 168 -0.04 -16.80 -3.72
N ALA A 169 1.26 -17.04 -3.54
CA ALA A 169 2.27 -16.06 -3.90
C ALA A 169 2.46 -16.07 -5.43
N ARG A 170 2.08 -14.96 -6.09
CA ARG A 170 2.23 -14.79 -7.53
C ARG A 170 3.55 -14.09 -7.87
N HIS A 171 4.35 -14.69 -8.74
CA HIS A 171 5.57 -14.10 -9.26
C HIS A 171 5.26 -13.12 -10.42
N THR A 172 5.88 -11.95 -10.44
CA THR A 172 5.73 -11.00 -11.55
C THR A 172 6.95 -11.13 -12.44
N VAL A 173 6.74 -11.51 -13.70
CA VAL A 173 7.77 -11.61 -14.74
C VAL A 173 7.85 -10.25 -15.43
N GLY A 174 8.94 -9.53 -15.21
CA GLY A 174 9.27 -8.26 -15.85
C GLY A 174 9.67 -8.42 -17.31
N LEU A 175 9.64 -7.31 -18.06
CA LEU A 175 9.98 -7.29 -19.49
C LEU A 175 11.46 -7.57 -19.79
N LEU A 176 12.31 -7.62 -18.75
CA LEU A 176 13.73 -7.96 -18.86
C LEU A 176 14.09 -9.25 -18.11
N ASP A 177 13.12 -9.91 -17.49
CA ASP A 177 13.40 -11.08 -16.66
C ASP A 177 13.85 -12.25 -17.55
N PRO A 178 15.00 -12.85 -17.28
CA PRO A 178 15.53 -13.87 -18.15
C PRO A 178 14.75 -15.19 -17.95
N VAL A 179 14.34 -15.79 -19.06
CA VAL A 179 13.70 -17.12 -19.06
C VAL A 179 14.74 -18.22 -19.18
N THR A 180 15.87 -17.92 -19.84
CA THR A 180 17.03 -18.80 -19.99
C THR A 180 18.23 -18.21 -19.25
N PRO A 181 19.24 -19.01 -18.86
CA PRO A 181 20.44 -18.50 -18.21
C PRO A 181 21.10 -17.38 -19.02
N ALA A 182 21.45 -16.29 -18.35
CA ALA A 182 22.21 -15.19 -18.95
C ALA A 182 23.72 -15.45 -18.82
N ASP A 183 24.51 -14.91 -19.75
CA ASP A 183 25.98 -15.02 -19.74
C ASP A 183 26.62 -14.35 -18.51
N LYS A 184 26.00 -13.27 -18.00
CA LYS A 184 26.43 -12.57 -16.79
C LYS A 184 25.48 -12.86 -15.66
N LYS A 185 26.00 -13.53 -14.63
CA LYS A 185 25.28 -13.85 -13.40
C LYS A 185 25.60 -12.89 -12.27
N VAL A 186 24.62 -12.64 -11.41
CA VAL A 186 24.81 -11.92 -10.14
C VAL A 186 25.59 -12.78 -9.14
N ASN A 187 25.45 -14.11 -9.20
CA ASN A 187 26.17 -15.08 -8.37
C ASN A 187 25.97 -14.88 -6.86
N ASP A 188 24.77 -14.46 -6.45
CA ASP A 188 24.40 -14.25 -5.04
C ASP A 188 23.65 -15.45 -4.42
N GLY A 189 23.58 -16.57 -5.13
CA GLY A 189 22.91 -17.80 -4.68
C GLY A 189 21.38 -17.75 -4.78
N LEU A 190 20.80 -16.70 -5.36
CA LEU A 190 19.37 -16.58 -5.58
C LEU A 190 19.01 -16.85 -7.05
N PRO A 191 17.78 -17.34 -7.34
CA PRO A 191 17.32 -17.58 -8.71
C PRO A 191 17.39 -16.33 -9.59
N GLU A 192 18.02 -16.45 -10.75
CA GLU A 192 18.17 -15.36 -11.73
C GLU A 192 17.20 -15.52 -12.90
N THR A 193 16.73 -16.74 -13.18
CA THR A 193 15.75 -17.01 -14.24
C THR A 193 14.38 -17.45 -13.73
N LEU A 194 13.34 -17.33 -14.56
CA LEU A 194 12.01 -17.85 -14.24
C LEU A 194 12.03 -19.35 -13.91
N GLY A 195 12.79 -20.16 -14.66
CA GLY A 195 12.92 -21.59 -14.40
C GLY A 195 13.51 -21.89 -13.02
N GLU A 196 14.56 -21.15 -12.64
CA GLU A 196 15.17 -21.27 -11.31
C GLU A 196 14.23 -20.78 -10.19
N VAL A 197 13.45 -19.72 -10.44
CA VAL A 197 12.43 -19.20 -9.50
C VAL A 197 11.38 -20.27 -9.23
N VAL A 198 10.89 -20.95 -10.27
CA VAL A 198 9.92 -22.04 -10.14
C VAL A 198 10.53 -23.22 -9.39
N ALA A 199 11.74 -23.64 -9.72
CA ALA A 199 12.41 -24.75 -9.07
C ALA A 199 12.71 -24.48 -7.57
N ARG A 200 13.10 -23.24 -7.23
CA ARG A 200 13.49 -22.85 -5.86
C ARG A 200 12.29 -22.53 -4.97
N TYR A 201 11.33 -21.76 -5.47
CA TYR A 201 10.24 -21.21 -4.67
C TYR A 201 8.88 -21.87 -4.94
N GLY A 202 8.78 -22.72 -5.96
CA GLY A 202 7.54 -23.44 -6.27
C GLY A 202 6.40 -22.55 -6.75
N HIS A 203 6.69 -21.37 -7.30
CA HIS A 203 5.65 -20.47 -7.81
C HIS A 203 4.84 -21.15 -8.93
N ARG A 204 3.51 -21.07 -8.82
CA ARG A 204 2.55 -21.63 -9.80
C ARG A 204 1.69 -20.57 -10.47
N TRP A 205 1.77 -19.33 -10.00
CA TRP A 205 0.98 -18.21 -10.48
C TRP A 205 1.92 -17.10 -10.94
N PHE A 206 1.68 -16.59 -12.15
CA PHE A 206 2.55 -15.62 -12.79
C PHE A 206 1.74 -14.43 -13.29
N LYS A 207 2.35 -13.24 -13.26
CA LYS A 207 1.89 -12.06 -14.01
C LYS A 207 2.97 -11.65 -14.97
N LEU A 208 2.61 -11.61 -16.24
CA LEU A 208 3.47 -11.11 -17.30
C LEU A 208 3.29 -9.60 -17.44
N LYS A 209 4.38 -8.88 -17.63
CA LYS A 209 4.42 -7.43 -17.86
C LYS A 209 4.51 -7.09 -19.33
#